data_AF-N1P9Q4-F1
#
_entry.id   AF-N1P9Q4-F1
#
_cell.length_a   1.000
_cell.length_b   1.000
_cell.length_c   1.000
_cell.angle_alpha   90.00
_cell.angle_beta   90.00
_cell.angle_gamma   90.00
#
_symmetry.space_group_name_H-M   'P 1'
#
loop_
_entity.id
_entity.type
_entity.pdbx_description
1 polymer ?
#
loop_
_entity_poly.entity_id
_entity_poly.type
_entity_poly.pdbx_seq_one_letter_code
_entity_poly.pdbx_strand_id
1 'polypeptide(L)'
;MDVTFLTKNVQINGTQFKILLQNGQGECALIALANVLLISPAHARYAQEISRLVRGKETVTLNELVQTLADMGVQNPNGTDVDKQQLLQILPQLYSGLNINPEFNGSFEDGVEMSIFRLYNVGIVHGWIIDGDNDPNSYEHVSKYSYMGAQKVLVQSYEIQKNNAQFENSEQIQSDAPYLKSFLARSATQLTEYGLTHLREILVERSYAVLFRNDHFCTLYKNNGELFTLVTDPTYRNRKDINWQSLKSVNGSQDSYYTGNFIPTSLERTETTATGQNESYISNPFSDQNTGHVTSNQVNSGASGVQQIEDDEELARRLQEQEDMRAANNMQNGYANNGRNHQRERFERPEKNSKKNKFLPFNGSNKEKKRDKLKKNCVIM
;
A
#
# COMPACT_ATOMS: atom_id res chain seq x y z
N MET A 1 11.34 22.97 -2.11
CA MET A 1 12.32 21.93 -1.73
C MET A 1 12.53 21.07 -2.95
N ASP A 2 13.76 20.98 -3.45
CA ASP A 2 14.04 20.12 -4.59
C ASP A 2 13.89 18.67 -4.17
N VAL A 3 13.00 17.94 -4.85
CA VAL A 3 12.84 16.50 -4.67
C VAL A 3 14.11 15.81 -5.17
N THR A 4 14.69 14.93 -4.34
CA THR A 4 15.93 14.21 -4.66
C THR A 4 15.79 12.72 -4.41
N PHE A 5 16.23 11.88 -5.34
CA PHE A 5 16.16 10.42 -5.28
C PHE A 5 17.53 9.82 -5.01
N LEU A 6 17.58 8.79 -4.17
CA LEU A 6 18.83 8.05 -3.89
C LEU A 6 19.10 7.00 -4.98
N THR A 7 20.37 6.75 -5.33
CA THR A 7 20.72 5.82 -6.44
C THR A 7 21.44 4.53 -5.98
N LYS A 8 20.79 3.37 -5.90
CA LYS A 8 21.42 2.14 -5.38
C LYS A 8 22.25 1.40 -6.44
N ASN A 9 23.45 0.96 -6.07
CA ASN A 9 24.23 0.04 -6.88
C ASN A 9 23.68 -1.39 -6.72
N VAL A 10 23.28 -2.01 -7.83
CA VAL A 10 22.74 -3.37 -7.88
C VAL A 10 23.47 -4.17 -8.94
N GLN A 11 23.61 -5.47 -8.72
CA GLN A 11 24.06 -6.41 -9.75
C GLN A 11 22.84 -7.22 -10.20
N ILE A 12 22.54 -7.27 -11.49
CA ILE A 12 21.46 -8.09 -12.06
C ILE A 12 22.08 -9.00 -13.12
N ASN A 13 21.93 -10.32 -12.97
CA ASN A 13 22.51 -11.33 -13.86
C ASN A 13 24.00 -11.08 -14.16
N GLY A 14 24.79 -10.75 -13.13
CA GLY A 14 26.23 -10.45 -13.24
C GLY A 14 26.60 -9.05 -13.76
N THR A 15 25.65 -8.26 -14.28
CA THR A 15 25.91 -6.90 -14.77
C THR A 15 25.62 -5.87 -13.68
N GLN A 16 26.52 -4.89 -13.52
CA GLN A 16 26.37 -3.82 -12.53
C GLN A 16 25.50 -2.69 -13.10
N PHE A 17 24.47 -2.31 -12.35
CA PHE A 17 23.58 -1.20 -12.65
C PHE A 17 23.45 -0.25 -11.45
N LYS A 18 22.99 0.96 -11.71
CA LYS A 18 22.58 1.90 -10.67
C LYS A 18 21.10 2.20 -10.87
N ILE A 19 20.28 1.85 -9.88
CA ILE A 19 18.83 2.06 -9.89
C ILE A 19 18.46 3.25 -9.00
N LEU A 20 17.30 3.81 -9.22
CA LEU A 20 16.73 4.89 -8.42
C LEU A 20 15.80 4.31 -7.35
N LEU A 21 15.91 4.85 -6.13
CA LEU A 21 15.08 4.52 -5.00
C LEU A 21 13.98 5.57 -4.82
N GLN A 22 12.84 5.12 -4.29
CA GLN A 22 11.72 5.99 -3.99
C GLN A 22 11.92 6.77 -2.70
N ASN A 23 11.21 7.89 -2.56
CA ASN A 23 11.31 8.78 -1.40
C ASN A 23 10.16 8.57 -0.41
N GLY A 24 9.83 7.33 -0.03
CA GLY A 24 8.83 7.01 1.00
C GLY A 24 7.36 7.42 0.74
N GLN A 25 7.12 8.45 -0.07
CA GLN A 25 5.83 8.85 -0.62
C GLN A 25 5.69 8.16 -1.99
N GLY A 26 4.61 7.40 -2.17
CA GLY A 26 4.36 6.44 -3.25
C GLY A 26 4.22 7.02 -4.67
N GLU A 27 5.00 8.02 -5.02
CA GLU A 27 5.03 8.70 -6.31
C GLU A 27 6.17 8.13 -7.17
N CYS A 28 5.85 7.06 -7.90
CA CYS A 28 6.81 6.03 -8.31
C CYS A 28 6.75 5.67 -9.80
N ALA A 29 5.79 6.18 -10.58
CA ALA A 29 5.68 5.88 -12.00
C ALA A 29 6.95 6.31 -12.75
N LEU A 30 7.43 7.52 -12.47
CA LEU A 30 8.66 8.07 -13.03
C LEU A 30 9.89 7.20 -12.68
N ILE A 31 9.96 6.75 -11.43
CA ILE A 31 11.07 5.91 -10.92
C ILE A 31 11.00 4.51 -11.52
N ALA A 32 9.82 3.92 -11.63
CA ALA A 32 9.62 2.62 -12.26
C ALA A 32 10.01 2.66 -13.75
N LEU A 33 9.59 3.71 -14.47
CA LEU A 33 9.98 3.94 -15.86
C LEU A 33 11.49 4.12 -16.00
N ALA A 34 12.09 5.00 -15.20
CA ALA A 34 13.53 5.25 -15.21
C ALA A 34 14.33 3.98 -14.89
N ASN A 35 13.89 3.19 -13.92
CA ASN A 35 14.54 1.92 -13.56
C ASN A 35 14.44 0.90 -14.69
N VAL A 36 13.30 0.78 -15.37
CA VAL A 36 13.18 -0.07 -16.57
C VAL A 36 14.20 0.34 -17.64
N LEU A 37 14.32 1.64 -17.91
CA LEU A 37 15.27 2.15 -18.90
C LEU A 37 16.73 1.87 -18.49
N LEU A 38 17.04 1.98 -17.20
CA LEU A 38 18.38 1.75 -16.66
C LEU A 38 18.83 0.29 -16.69
N ILE A 39 17.91 -0.66 -16.47
CA ILE A 39 18.26 -2.09 -16.33
C ILE A 39 17.90 -2.94 -17.54
N SER A 40 17.00 -2.50 -18.41
CA SER A 40 16.55 -3.28 -19.56
C SER A 40 17.62 -3.29 -20.67
N PRO A 41 18.14 -4.47 -21.06
CA PRO A 41 19.12 -4.57 -22.15
C PRO A 41 18.58 -4.06 -23.50
N ALA A 42 17.27 -4.22 -23.74
CA ALA A 42 16.62 -3.74 -24.95
C ALA A 42 16.66 -2.21 -25.08
N HIS A 43 16.65 -1.50 -23.94
CA HIS A 43 16.68 -0.04 -23.89
C HIS A 43 18.08 0.54 -23.72
N ALA A 44 19.13 -0.29 -23.56
CA ALA A 44 20.49 0.16 -23.23
C ALA A 44 21.09 1.17 -24.21
N ARG A 45 20.72 1.11 -25.51
CA ARG A 45 21.16 2.10 -26.51
C ARG A 45 20.47 3.44 -26.35
N TYR A 46 19.18 3.42 -26.03
CA TYR A 46 18.39 4.63 -25.81
C TYR A 46 18.69 5.26 -24.46
N ALA A 47 18.90 4.45 -23.42
CA ALA A 47 19.08 4.88 -22.04
C ALA A 47 20.51 5.31 -21.68
N GLN A 48 21.35 5.68 -22.66
CA GLN A 48 22.74 6.06 -22.41
C GLN A 48 22.85 7.35 -21.59
N GLU A 49 22.02 8.35 -21.87
CA GLU A 49 22.05 9.63 -21.16
C GLU A 49 21.59 9.48 -19.72
N ILE A 50 20.49 8.77 -19.46
CA ILE A 50 20.05 8.50 -18.08
C ILE A 50 21.06 7.63 -17.32
N SER A 51 21.69 6.66 -17.99
CA SER A 51 22.75 5.85 -17.39
C SER A 51 23.97 6.68 -17.03
N ARG A 52 24.32 7.68 -17.86
CA ARG A 52 25.43 8.62 -17.60
C ARG A 52 25.11 9.55 -16.41
N LEU A 53 23.86 10.01 -16.32
CA LEU A 53 23.38 10.84 -15.20
C LEU A 53 23.56 10.13 -13.86
N VAL A 54 23.10 8.88 -13.76
CA VAL A 54 23.12 8.14 -12.49
C VAL A 54 24.51 7.59 -12.12
N ARG A 55 25.38 7.29 -13.10
CA ARG A 55 26.65 6.59 -12.87
C ARG A 55 27.54 7.27 -11.82
N GLY A 56 27.67 8.59 -11.89
CA GLY A 56 28.56 9.38 -11.02
C GLY A 56 27.90 10.00 -9.79
N LYS A 57 26.58 9.87 -9.63
CA LYS A 57 25.83 10.58 -8.59
C LYS A 57 25.23 9.62 -7.58
N GLU A 58 25.31 9.93 -6.30
CA GLU A 58 24.62 9.17 -5.24
C GLU A 58 23.17 9.60 -5.06
N THR A 59 22.86 10.81 -5.49
CA THR A 59 21.53 11.42 -5.47
C THR A 59 21.26 12.12 -6.80
N VAL A 60 20.02 12.02 -7.28
CA VAL A 60 19.57 12.65 -8.53
C VAL A 60 18.35 13.50 -8.23
N THR A 61 18.32 14.74 -8.72
CA THR A 61 17.16 15.60 -8.52
C THR A 61 16.04 15.26 -9.50
N LEU A 62 14.79 15.54 -9.11
CA LEU A 62 13.64 15.35 -9.99
C LEU A 62 13.79 16.14 -11.29
N ASN A 63 14.24 17.39 -11.21
CA ASN A 63 14.39 18.23 -12.40
C ASN A 63 15.44 17.66 -13.37
N GLU A 64 16.58 17.19 -12.86
CA GLU A 64 17.60 16.55 -13.71
C GLU A 64 17.08 15.28 -14.38
N LEU A 65 16.32 14.47 -13.64
CA LEU A 65 15.75 13.23 -14.15
C LEU A 65 14.68 13.50 -15.23
N VAL A 66 13.79 14.46 -14.98
CA VAL A 66 12.75 14.88 -15.93
C VAL A 66 13.37 15.46 -17.19
N GLN A 67 14.37 16.35 -17.07
CA GLN A 67 15.07 16.91 -18.23
C GLN A 67 15.76 15.83 -19.05
N THR A 68 16.47 14.91 -18.40
CA THR A 68 17.18 13.83 -19.10
C THR A 68 16.21 12.88 -19.80
N LEU A 69 15.09 12.53 -19.16
CA LEU A 69 14.05 11.75 -19.82
C LEU A 69 13.45 12.53 -20.98
N ALA A 70 13.19 13.83 -20.83
CA ALA A 70 12.65 14.67 -21.89
C ALA A 70 13.55 14.72 -23.11
N ASP A 71 14.84 14.96 -22.92
CA ASP A 71 15.82 14.98 -23.99
C ASP A 71 15.88 13.64 -24.74
N MET A 72 15.81 12.51 -24.01
CA MET A 72 15.73 11.18 -24.63
C MET A 72 14.42 10.96 -25.40
N GLY A 73 13.30 11.45 -24.87
CA GLY A 73 11.99 11.34 -25.52
C GLY A 73 11.91 12.15 -26.81
N VAL A 74 12.47 13.36 -26.82
CA VAL A 74 12.52 14.24 -28.01
C VAL A 74 13.41 13.64 -29.11
N GLN A 75 14.52 12.99 -28.73
CA GLN A 75 15.44 12.34 -29.66
C GLN A 75 14.94 10.99 -30.18
N ASN A 76 13.81 10.49 -29.68
CA ASN A 76 13.30 9.19 -30.10
C ASN A 76 12.71 9.25 -31.52
N PRO A 77 13.25 8.49 -32.49
CA PRO A 77 12.75 8.48 -33.87
C PRO A 77 11.36 7.86 -34.01
N ASN A 78 10.89 7.11 -33.01
CA ASN A 78 9.60 6.43 -33.04
C ASN A 78 8.44 7.29 -32.48
N GLY A 79 8.73 8.47 -31.91
CA GLY A 79 7.73 9.37 -31.35
C GLY A 79 7.14 10.32 -32.38
N THR A 80 5.82 10.51 -32.37
CA THR A 80 5.21 11.58 -33.16
C THR A 80 5.56 12.95 -32.56
N ASP A 81 5.58 14.02 -33.35
CA ASP A 81 5.93 15.36 -32.82
C ASP A 81 4.91 15.87 -31.79
N VAL A 82 3.68 15.35 -31.81
CA VAL A 82 2.65 15.63 -30.80
C VAL A 82 3.04 15.05 -29.44
N ASP A 83 3.56 13.81 -29.41
CA ASP A 83 4.00 13.15 -28.17
C ASP A 83 5.13 13.92 -27.50
N LYS A 84 6.06 14.49 -28.30
CA LYS A 84 7.23 15.22 -27.80
C LYS A 84 6.88 16.52 -27.10
N GLN A 85 5.90 17.28 -27.61
CA GLN A 85 5.50 18.56 -27.02
C GLN A 85 4.66 18.36 -25.74
N GLN A 86 3.86 17.28 -25.69
CA GLN A 86 3.09 16.93 -24.49
C GLN A 86 4.01 16.39 -23.38
N LEU A 87 5.11 15.75 -23.74
CA LEU A 87 6.05 15.12 -22.80
C LEU A 87 6.54 16.04 -21.67
N LEU A 88 6.90 17.29 -22.00
CA LEU A 88 7.36 18.28 -21.01
C LEU A 88 6.27 18.70 -20.02
N GLN A 89 4.99 18.55 -20.38
CA GLN A 89 3.87 18.84 -19.49
C GLN A 89 3.50 17.64 -18.61
N ILE A 90 3.71 16.41 -19.11
CA ILE A 90 3.26 15.17 -18.44
C ILE A 90 4.34 14.61 -17.51
N LEU A 91 5.64 14.73 -17.83
CA LEU A 91 6.70 14.18 -16.97
C LEU A 91 6.64 14.68 -15.51
N PRO A 92 6.31 15.96 -15.23
CA PRO A 92 6.07 16.40 -13.86
C PRO A 92 4.86 15.71 -13.20
N GLN A 93 3.82 15.38 -13.96
CA GLN A 93 2.64 14.63 -13.47
C GLN A 93 2.95 13.16 -13.19
N LEU A 94 3.91 12.54 -13.91
CA LEU A 94 4.43 11.20 -13.57
C LEU A 94 5.04 11.15 -12.16
N TYR A 95 5.52 12.29 -11.65
CA TYR A 95 5.94 12.43 -10.27
C TYR A 95 4.75 12.69 -9.36
N SER A 96 3.97 13.76 -9.54
CA SER A 96 2.93 14.18 -8.56
C SER A 96 1.69 13.27 -8.43
N GLY A 97 1.71 12.09 -9.05
CA GLY A 97 0.56 11.19 -9.14
C GLY A 97 0.04 11.13 -10.56
N LEU A 98 0.36 10.02 -11.23
CA LEU A 98 -0.15 9.72 -12.57
C LEU A 98 -1.64 9.39 -12.48
N ASN A 99 -2.48 10.06 -13.27
CA ASN A 99 -3.91 9.79 -13.31
C ASN A 99 -4.21 8.56 -14.18
N ILE A 100 -3.69 7.40 -13.77
CA ILE A 100 -4.02 6.15 -14.43
C ILE A 100 -5.34 5.63 -13.91
N ASN A 101 -6.17 5.19 -14.85
CA ASN A 101 -7.41 4.51 -14.57
C ASN A 101 -7.36 3.08 -15.11
N PRO A 102 -7.07 2.06 -14.28
CA PRO A 102 -7.09 0.65 -14.71
C PRO A 102 -8.52 0.18 -14.98
N GLU A 103 -8.69 -0.63 -16.02
CA GLU A 103 -9.94 -1.30 -16.37
C GLU A 103 -9.93 -2.76 -15.91
N PHE A 104 -11.07 -3.25 -15.42
CA PHE A 104 -11.12 -4.59 -14.84
C PHE A 104 -11.04 -5.74 -15.86
N ASN A 105 -10.89 -5.43 -17.14
CA ASN A 105 -10.58 -6.35 -18.23
C ASN A 105 -9.06 -6.57 -18.43
N GLY A 106 -8.19 -5.78 -17.77
CA GLY A 106 -6.73 -5.84 -17.91
C GLY A 106 -6.09 -4.75 -18.77
N SER A 107 -6.89 -3.85 -19.37
CA SER A 107 -6.39 -2.66 -20.04
C SER A 107 -6.40 -1.42 -19.13
N PHE A 108 -5.81 -0.33 -19.62
CA PHE A 108 -5.95 0.98 -19.01
C PHE A 108 -6.82 1.86 -19.91
N GLU A 109 -7.52 2.81 -19.32
CA GLU A 109 -8.19 3.87 -20.08
C GLU A 109 -7.15 4.63 -20.92
N ASP A 110 -7.46 4.89 -22.19
CA ASP A 110 -6.56 5.57 -23.11
C ASP A 110 -6.33 7.03 -22.68
N GLY A 111 -5.26 7.23 -21.91
CA GLY A 111 -4.79 8.52 -21.44
C GLY A 111 -3.55 9.01 -22.19
N VAL A 112 -3.24 10.28 -21.98
CA VAL A 112 -1.97 10.89 -22.41
C VAL A 112 -0.79 10.28 -21.64
N GLU A 113 -1.04 9.78 -20.44
CA GLU A 113 -0.11 9.05 -19.60
C GLU A 113 0.39 7.77 -20.30
N MET A 114 -0.49 7.10 -21.06
CA MET A 114 -0.14 5.89 -21.80
C MET A 114 0.75 6.21 -23.01
N SER A 115 0.67 7.42 -23.58
CA SER A 115 1.54 7.81 -24.70
C SER A 115 3.00 7.88 -24.26
N ILE A 116 3.29 8.25 -23.01
CA ILE A 116 4.66 8.25 -22.45
C ILE A 116 5.25 6.84 -22.44
N PHE A 117 4.50 5.85 -21.93
CA PHE A 117 4.96 4.46 -21.91
C PHE A 117 5.17 3.91 -23.33
N ARG A 118 4.25 4.23 -24.25
CA ARG A 118 4.39 3.89 -25.68
C ARG A 118 5.62 4.56 -26.31
N LEU A 119 5.87 5.83 -26.02
CA LEU A 119 7.01 6.56 -26.54
C LEU A 119 8.32 5.92 -26.09
N TYR A 120 8.48 5.60 -24.81
CA TYR A 120 9.69 4.95 -24.32
C TYR A 120 9.78 3.45 -24.63
N ASN A 121 8.79 2.89 -25.35
CA ASN A 121 8.65 1.45 -25.60
C ASN A 121 8.66 0.60 -24.32
N VAL A 122 8.16 1.15 -23.22
CA VAL A 122 8.06 0.47 -21.93
C VAL A 122 6.63 -0.01 -21.74
N GLY A 123 6.45 -1.32 -21.56
CA GLY A 123 5.14 -1.89 -21.27
C GLY A 123 4.66 -1.48 -19.88
N ILE A 124 3.37 -1.15 -19.75
CA ILE A 124 2.68 -0.97 -18.48
C ILE A 124 1.58 -2.03 -18.37
N VAL A 125 1.47 -2.63 -17.20
CA VAL A 125 0.54 -3.72 -16.91
C VAL A 125 -0.06 -3.56 -15.51
N HIS A 126 -1.23 -4.16 -15.29
CA HIS A 126 -1.81 -4.35 -13.97
C HIS A 126 -2.46 -5.73 -13.89
N GLY A 127 -2.62 -6.26 -12.68
CA GLY A 127 -3.28 -7.55 -12.45
C GLY A 127 -4.63 -7.40 -11.75
N TRP A 128 -5.26 -6.24 -11.86
CA TRP A 128 -6.58 -6.00 -11.27
C TRP A 128 -7.69 -6.41 -12.24
N ILE A 129 -7.83 -7.72 -12.44
CA ILE A 129 -8.69 -8.26 -13.51
C ILE A 129 -9.77 -9.14 -12.90
N ILE A 130 -11.02 -8.96 -13.32
CA ILE A 130 -12.10 -9.85 -12.89
C ILE A 130 -12.02 -11.18 -13.66
N ASP A 131 -12.19 -12.26 -12.91
CA ASP A 131 -12.20 -13.62 -13.45
C ASP A 131 -13.59 -13.94 -14.05
N GLY A 132 -13.62 -14.23 -15.35
CA GLY A 132 -14.84 -14.60 -16.06
C GLY A 132 -15.29 -16.04 -15.82
N ASP A 133 -14.37 -16.94 -15.46
CA ASP A 133 -14.66 -18.35 -15.30
C ASP A 133 -15.32 -18.64 -13.94
N ASN A 134 -14.91 -17.91 -12.91
CA ASN A 134 -15.43 -18.09 -11.56
C ASN A 134 -16.82 -17.46 -11.33
N ASP A 135 -17.10 -16.31 -11.94
CA ASP A 135 -18.39 -15.61 -11.79
C ASP A 135 -18.76 -14.82 -13.06
N PRO A 136 -19.41 -15.48 -14.04
CA PRO A 136 -19.75 -14.84 -15.31
C PRO A 136 -20.76 -13.69 -15.14
N ASN A 137 -21.61 -13.74 -14.09
CA ASN A 137 -22.54 -12.66 -13.80
C ASN A 137 -21.78 -11.42 -13.32
N SER A 138 -20.89 -11.58 -12.33
CA SER A 138 -20.03 -10.46 -11.90
C SER A 138 -19.16 -9.94 -13.05
N TYR A 139 -18.65 -10.83 -13.91
CA TYR A 139 -17.82 -10.44 -15.06
C TYR A 139 -18.55 -9.50 -16.01
N GLU A 140 -19.78 -9.82 -16.43
CA GLU A 140 -20.58 -8.97 -17.31
C GLU A 140 -20.84 -7.57 -16.73
N HIS A 141 -21.05 -7.49 -15.42
CA HIS A 141 -21.32 -6.23 -14.72
C HIS A 141 -20.06 -5.40 -14.42
N VAL A 142 -18.89 -6.04 -14.25
CA VAL A 142 -17.67 -5.38 -13.76
C VAL A 142 -16.60 -5.18 -14.83
N SER A 143 -16.43 -6.11 -15.78
CA SER A 143 -15.33 -6.11 -16.75
C SER A 143 -15.24 -4.85 -17.61
N LYS A 144 -16.40 -4.24 -17.91
CA LYS A 144 -16.53 -3.00 -18.70
C LYS A 144 -16.21 -1.71 -17.94
N TYR A 145 -15.99 -1.79 -16.62
CA TYR A 145 -15.73 -0.63 -15.79
C TYR A 145 -14.24 -0.41 -15.56
N SER A 146 -13.88 0.87 -15.52
CA SER A 146 -12.63 1.36 -14.98
C SER A 146 -12.74 1.63 -13.48
N TYR A 147 -11.63 1.71 -12.76
CA TYR A 147 -11.61 1.98 -11.34
C TYR A 147 -12.35 3.28 -10.96
N MET A 148 -12.06 4.38 -11.64
CA MET A 148 -12.77 5.66 -11.43
C MET A 148 -14.24 5.55 -11.83
N GLY A 149 -14.55 4.81 -12.91
CA GLY A 149 -15.92 4.53 -13.32
C GLY A 149 -16.71 3.79 -12.23
N ALA A 150 -16.10 2.77 -11.63
CA ALA A 150 -16.67 1.99 -10.55
C ALA A 150 -16.91 2.83 -9.29
N GLN A 151 -15.94 3.66 -8.90
CA GLN A 151 -16.10 4.58 -7.78
C GLN A 151 -17.27 5.55 -8.02
N LYS A 152 -17.36 6.12 -9.23
CA LYS A 152 -18.45 7.02 -9.60
C LYS A 152 -19.82 6.33 -9.48
N VAL A 153 -19.96 5.12 -9.99
CA VAL A 153 -21.20 4.33 -9.88
C VAL A 153 -21.56 4.06 -8.42
N LEU A 154 -20.58 3.73 -7.57
CA LEU A 154 -20.83 3.48 -6.14
C LEU A 154 -21.27 4.75 -5.39
N VAL A 155 -20.67 5.91 -5.69
CA VAL A 155 -21.09 7.20 -5.12
C VAL A 155 -22.50 7.56 -5.60
N GLN A 156 -22.78 7.42 -6.89
CA GLN A 156 -24.11 7.69 -7.44
C GLN A 156 -25.16 6.75 -6.84
N SER A 157 -24.86 5.46 -6.68
CA SER A 157 -25.73 4.49 -6.00
C SER A 157 -26.06 4.93 -4.57
N TYR A 158 -25.05 5.40 -3.82
CA TYR A 158 -25.24 5.95 -2.48
C TYR A 158 -26.12 7.22 -2.48
N GLU A 159 -25.93 8.12 -3.44
CA GLU A 159 -26.74 9.35 -3.59
C GLU A 159 -28.19 9.05 -3.98
N ILE A 160 -28.45 8.04 -4.82
CA ILE A 160 -29.80 7.59 -5.14
C ILE A 160 -30.47 7.09 -3.85
N GLN A 161 -29.79 6.23 -3.08
CA GLN A 161 -30.36 5.63 -1.87
C GLN A 161 -30.62 6.66 -0.76
N LYS A 162 -29.74 7.66 -0.61
CA LYS A 162 -29.81 8.62 0.51
C LYS A 162 -30.55 9.91 0.16
N ASN A 163 -30.31 10.46 -1.03
CA ASN A 163 -30.82 11.77 -1.44
C ASN A 163 -31.94 11.66 -2.49
N ASN A 164 -32.35 10.44 -2.90
CA ASN A 164 -33.28 10.21 -4.01
C ASN A 164 -32.86 10.98 -5.28
N ALA A 165 -31.54 11.04 -5.53
CA ALA A 165 -31.00 11.67 -6.72
C ALA A 165 -31.45 10.90 -7.97
N GLN A 166 -31.91 11.62 -8.98
CA GLN A 166 -32.34 11.03 -10.24
C GLN A 166 -31.22 11.15 -11.28
N PHE A 167 -30.68 10.00 -11.67
CA PHE A 167 -29.75 9.87 -12.78
C PHE A 167 -30.45 9.15 -13.94
N GLU A 168 -30.11 9.51 -15.18
CA GLU A 168 -30.67 8.90 -16.39
C GLU A 168 -30.40 7.39 -16.44
N ASN A 169 -29.23 6.97 -15.96
CA ASN A 169 -28.77 5.58 -15.89
C ASN A 169 -28.97 4.93 -14.50
N SER A 170 -29.98 5.36 -13.74
CA SER A 170 -30.22 4.88 -12.36
C SER A 170 -30.45 3.37 -12.24
N GLU A 171 -31.17 2.75 -13.18
CA GLU A 171 -31.43 1.30 -13.20
C GLU A 171 -30.13 0.50 -13.36
N GLN A 172 -29.27 0.91 -14.30
CA GLN A 172 -27.96 0.30 -14.51
C GLN A 172 -27.05 0.51 -13.28
N ILE A 173 -27.01 1.72 -12.70
CA ILE A 173 -26.21 2.00 -11.50
C ILE A 173 -26.62 1.08 -10.34
N GLN A 174 -27.92 0.88 -10.12
CA GLN A 174 -28.42 0.01 -9.05
C GLN A 174 -28.14 -1.47 -9.31
N SER A 175 -28.16 -1.89 -10.58
CA SER A 175 -27.80 -3.26 -10.98
C SER A 175 -26.31 -3.54 -10.81
N ASP A 176 -25.44 -2.61 -11.22
CA ASP A 176 -23.98 -2.83 -11.29
C ASP A 176 -23.29 -2.59 -9.93
N ALA A 177 -23.82 -1.68 -9.09
CA ALA A 177 -23.20 -1.31 -7.82
C ALA A 177 -22.94 -2.48 -6.84
N PRO A 178 -23.85 -3.45 -6.64
CA PRO A 178 -23.59 -4.60 -5.78
C PRO A 178 -22.41 -5.46 -6.25
N TYR A 179 -22.29 -5.68 -7.56
CA TYR A 179 -21.20 -6.45 -8.16
C TYR A 179 -19.86 -5.72 -8.02
N LEU A 180 -19.85 -4.42 -8.32
CA LEU A 180 -18.66 -3.57 -8.14
C LEU A 180 -18.22 -3.54 -6.68
N LYS A 181 -19.16 -3.37 -5.74
CA LYS A 181 -18.86 -3.37 -4.29
C LYS A 181 -18.28 -4.71 -3.83
N SER A 182 -18.86 -5.81 -4.28
CA SER A 182 -18.38 -7.16 -3.96
C SER A 182 -16.98 -7.40 -4.55
N PHE A 183 -16.76 -6.99 -5.80
CA PHE A 183 -15.46 -7.10 -6.46
C PHE A 183 -14.38 -6.30 -5.73
N LEU A 184 -14.60 -5.01 -5.46
CA LEU A 184 -13.64 -4.17 -4.74
C LEU A 184 -13.33 -4.71 -3.34
N ALA A 185 -14.30 -5.29 -2.65
CA ALA A 185 -14.09 -5.92 -1.34
C ALA A 185 -13.21 -7.18 -1.43
N ARG A 186 -13.32 -7.97 -2.51
CA ARG A 186 -12.50 -9.17 -2.74
C ARG A 186 -11.10 -8.85 -3.27
N SER A 187 -10.93 -7.73 -3.95
CA SER A 187 -9.68 -7.33 -4.60
C SER A 187 -9.02 -6.12 -3.93
N ALA A 188 -9.01 -6.07 -2.60
CA ALA A 188 -8.50 -4.92 -1.83
C ALA A 188 -7.02 -4.59 -2.13
N THR A 189 -6.22 -5.58 -2.54
CA THR A 189 -4.80 -5.42 -2.92
C THR A 189 -4.59 -5.05 -4.39
N GLN A 190 -5.65 -4.63 -5.10
CA GLN A 190 -5.64 -4.28 -6.53
C GLN A 190 -4.96 -5.33 -7.42
N LEU A 191 -5.03 -6.59 -7.03
CA LEU A 191 -4.43 -7.74 -7.70
C LEU A 191 -5.35 -8.94 -7.45
N THR A 192 -5.69 -9.69 -8.49
CA THR A 192 -6.49 -10.90 -8.40
C THR A 192 -5.67 -12.12 -8.80
N GLU A 193 -6.10 -13.32 -8.39
CA GLU A 193 -5.41 -14.57 -8.74
C GLU A 193 -5.41 -14.81 -10.27
N TYR A 194 -6.53 -14.48 -10.92
CA TYR A 194 -6.64 -14.49 -12.37
C TYR A 194 -5.67 -13.47 -12.99
N GLY A 195 -5.67 -12.23 -12.49
CA GLY A 195 -4.77 -11.19 -12.97
C GLY A 195 -3.28 -11.53 -12.78
N LEU A 196 -2.92 -12.24 -11.72
CA LEU A 196 -1.56 -12.75 -11.52
C LEU A 196 -1.15 -13.80 -12.57
N THR A 197 -2.08 -14.67 -12.93
CA THR A 197 -1.89 -15.65 -14.01
C THR A 197 -1.79 -14.96 -15.36
N HIS A 198 -2.68 -14.00 -15.63
CA HIS A 198 -2.63 -13.16 -16.82
C HIS A 198 -1.31 -12.41 -16.96
N LEU A 199 -0.79 -11.80 -15.88
CA LEU A 199 0.51 -11.13 -15.87
C LEU A 199 1.67 -12.08 -16.23
N ARG A 200 1.60 -13.34 -15.79
CA ARG A 200 2.59 -14.38 -16.16
C ARG A 200 2.49 -14.76 -17.63
N GLU A 201 1.33 -14.71 -18.24
CA GLU A 201 1.13 -15.05 -19.66
C GLU A 201 1.52 -13.91 -20.59
N ILE A 202 1.07 -12.68 -20.28
CA ILE A 202 1.28 -11.49 -21.12
C ILE A 202 2.75 -11.05 -21.14
N LEU A 203 3.47 -11.21 -20.02
CA LEU A 203 4.83 -10.74 -19.91
C LEU A 203 5.79 -11.74 -20.58
N VAL A 204 6.59 -11.25 -21.52
CA VAL A 204 7.59 -12.07 -22.22
C VAL A 204 8.71 -12.44 -21.24
N GLU A 205 9.23 -13.66 -21.38
CA GLU A 205 10.35 -14.14 -20.59
C GLU A 205 11.57 -13.22 -20.72
N ARG A 206 12.21 -12.87 -19.60
CA ARG A 206 13.35 -11.93 -19.51
C ARG A 206 13.03 -10.51 -19.99
N SER A 207 11.75 -10.11 -20.01
CA SER A 207 11.34 -8.74 -20.31
C SER A 207 10.98 -7.95 -19.04
N TYR A 208 11.04 -6.62 -19.16
CA TYR A 208 10.72 -5.68 -18.09
C TYR A 208 9.45 -4.90 -18.44
N ALA A 209 8.62 -4.65 -17.44
CA ALA A 209 7.44 -3.81 -17.55
C ALA A 209 7.27 -2.97 -16.27
N VAL A 210 6.35 -2.01 -16.30
CA VAL A 210 5.89 -1.28 -15.12
C VAL A 210 4.57 -1.90 -14.67
N LEU A 211 4.50 -2.31 -13.40
CA LEU A 211 3.30 -2.86 -12.79
C LEU A 211 2.62 -1.80 -11.91
N PHE A 212 1.33 -1.56 -12.16
CA PHE A 212 0.47 -0.79 -11.27
C PHE A 212 -0.22 -1.72 -10.26
N ARG A 213 -0.06 -1.43 -8.97
CA ARG A 213 -0.67 -2.17 -7.84
C ARG A 213 -0.69 -1.30 -6.58
N ASN A 214 -1.81 -1.28 -5.87
CA ASN A 214 -2.01 -0.52 -4.62
C ASN A 214 -1.68 0.97 -4.76
N ASP A 215 -2.17 1.59 -5.84
CA ASP A 215 -1.87 3.00 -6.18
C ASP A 215 -0.37 3.30 -6.29
N HIS A 216 0.42 2.27 -6.58
CA HIS A 216 1.88 2.32 -6.69
C HIS A 216 2.34 1.64 -7.99
N PHE A 217 3.55 1.99 -8.40
CA PHE A 217 4.23 1.56 -9.61
C PHE A 217 5.56 0.94 -9.25
N CYS A 218 5.75 -0.29 -9.70
CA CYS A 218 7.00 -1.00 -9.52
C CYS A 218 7.52 -1.54 -10.86
N THR A 219 8.83 -1.71 -10.95
CA THR A 219 9.44 -2.36 -12.11
C THR A 219 9.26 -3.86 -11.97
N LEU A 220 8.52 -4.46 -12.89
CA LEU A 220 8.25 -5.89 -12.99
C LEU A 220 9.22 -6.56 -13.96
N TYR A 221 9.68 -7.75 -13.61
CA TYR A 221 10.54 -8.60 -14.43
C TYR A 221 10.06 -10.04 -14.39
N LYS A 222 10.12 -10.73 -15.53
CA LYS A 222 9.83 -12.17 -15.61
C LYS A 222 11.11 -12.97 -15.76
N ASN A 223 11.32 -13.94 -14.88
CA ASN A 223 12.43 -14.86 -14.94
C ASN A 223 11.99 -16.29 -14.63
N ASN A 224 12.30 -17.22 -15.52
CA ASN A 224 11.97 -18.64 -15.41
C ASN A 224 10.46 -18.89 -15.15
N GLY A 225 9.58 -18.12 -15.80
CA GLY A 225 8.13 -18.20 -15.60
C GLY A 225 7.60 -17.54 -14.32
N GLU A 226 8.46 -17.04 -13.44
CA GLU A 226 8.12 -16.37 -12.20
C GLU A 226 8.21 -14.84 -12.35
N LEU A 227 7.38 -14.12 -11.59
CA LEU A 227 7.36 -12.66 -11.58
C LEU A 227 8.17 -12.10 -10.41
N PHE A 228 8.91 -11.03 -10.66
CA PHE A 228 9.72 -10.34 -9.68
C PHE A 228 9.53 -8.83 -9.79
N THR A 229 9.36 -8.15 -8.65
CA THR A 229 9.31 -6.69 -8.57
C THR A 229 10.62 -6.15 -8.01
N LEU A 230 11.09 -5.04 -8.57
CA LEU A 230 12.33 -4.41 -8.16
C LEU A 230 12.14 -3.72 -6.80
N VAL A 231 13.04 -4.00 -5.85
CA VAL A 231 13.00 -3.38 -4.52
C VAL A 231 13.63 -1.99 -4.59
N THR A 232 12.77 -0.97 -4.58
CA THR A 232 13.16 0.46 -4.65
C THR A 232 13.08 1.17 -3.30
N ASP A 233 12.74 0.47 -2.22
CA ASP A 233 12.65 1.03 -0.87
C ASP A 233 14.03 1.50 -0.35
N PRO A 234 14.13 2.74 0.15
CA PRO A 234 15.38 3.29 0.69
C PRO A 234 15.95 2.51 1.88
N THR A 235 15.12 1.78 2.63
CA THR A 235 15.54 0.94 3.77
C THR A 235 16.55 -0.12 3.36
N TYR A 236 16.39 -0.70 2.17
CA TYR A 236 17.29 -1.72 1.63
C TYR A 236 18.44 -1.14 0.81
N ARG A 237 18.74 0.15 0.97
CA ARG A 237 19.79 0.82 0.22
C ARG A 237 21.16 0.15 0.38
N ASN A 238 21.53 -0.16 1.62
CA ASN A 238 22.85 -0.70 1.95
C ASN A 238 22.96 -2.21 1.70
N ARG A 239 21.82 -2.90 1.54
CA ARG A 239 21.72 -4.35 1.29
C ARG A 239 21.77 -4.63 -0.20
N LYS A 240 22.96 -4.96 -0.72
CA LYS A 240 23.17 -5.33 -2.14
C LYS A 240 22.62 -6.71 -2.51
N ASP A 241 22.32 -7.52 -1.49
CA ASP A 241 21.74 -8.85 -1.56
C ASP A 241 20.22 -8.82 -1.76
N ILE A 242 19.54 -7.68 -1.52
CA ILE A 242 18.09 -7.55 -1.70
C ILE A 242 17.83 -6.66 -2.90
N ASN A 243 17.53 -7.26 -4.05
CA ASN A 243 17.26 -6.53 -5.30
C ASN A 243 15.86 -6.77 -5.82
N TRP A 244 15.36 -8.00 -5.69
CA TRP A 244 14.06 -8.42 -6.20
C TRP A 244 13.18 -8.93 -5.07
N GLN A 245 11.87 -8.75 -5.20
CA GLN A 245 10.86 -9.42 -4.41
C GLN A 245 10.06 -10.30 -5.38
N SER A 246 9.90 -11.58 -5.08
CA SER A 246 9.03 -12.42 -5.91
C SER A 246 7.59 -12.01 -5.73
N LEU A 247 6.79 -12.11 -6.79
CA LEU A 247 5.36 -11.83 -6.79
C LEU A 247 4.64 -13.13 -7.16
N LYS A 248 4.48 -14.01 -6.18
CA LYS A 248 3.90 -15.36 -6.33
C LYS A 248 2.47 -15.45 -5.83
N SER A 249 2.10 -14.56 -4.91
CA SER A 249 0.81 -14.61 -4.24
C SER A 249 0.19 -13.22 -4.13
N VAL A 250 -1.14 -13.15 -4.21
CA VAL A 250 -1.87 -11.88 -4.12
C VAL A 250 -1.68 -11.23 -2.74
N ASN A 251 -1.62 -12.03 -1.68
CA ASN A 251 -1.44 -11.56 -0.30
C ASN A 251 0.02 -11.39 0.12
N GLY A 252 0.99 -11.77 -0.71
CA GLY A 252 2.41 -11.72 -0.40
C GLY A 252 2.92 -12.78 0.59
N SER A 253 2.10 -13.76 0.96
CA SER A 253 2.48 -14.82 1.93
C SER A 253 3.60 -15.74 1.43
N GLN A 254 3.72 -15.91 0.11
CA GLN A 254 4.77 -16.71 -0.52
C GLN A 254 5.88 -15.85 -1.14
N ASP A 255 5.83 -14.54 -0.92
CA ASP A 255 6.78 -13.61 -1.51
C ASP A 255 8.04 -13.55 -0.63
N SER A 256 9.21 -13.72 -1.25
CA SER A 256 10.49 -13.60 -0.57
C SER A 256 11.41 -12.65 -1.34
N TYR A 257 12.45 -12.17 -0.67
CA TYR A 257 13.48 -11.36 -1.30
C TYR A 257 14.51 -12.24 -2.02
N TYR A 258 15.04 -11.70 -3.10
CA TYR A 258 16.04 -12.34 -3.95
C TYR A 258 17.17 -11.39 -4.26
N THR A 259 18.36 -11.97 -4.39
CA THR A 259 19.54 -11.31 -4.98
C THR A 259 19.28 -11.00 -6.45
N GLY A 260 20.11 -10.16 -7.07
CA GLY A 260 19.92 -9.85 -8.49
C GLY A 260 20.27 -10.98 -9.46
N ASN A 261 20.76 -12.12 -8.98
CA ASN A 261 20.88 -13.36 -9.76
C ASN A 261 19.73 -14.33 -9.46
N PHE A 262 18.63 -13.85 -8.86
CA PHE A 262 17.44 -14.64 -8.52
C PHE A 262 17.71 -15.81 -7.57
N ILE A 263 18.69 -15.64 -6.68
CA ILE A 263 18.92 -16.56 -5.55
C ILE A 263 18.14 -16.03 -4.35
N PRO A 264 17.32 -16.86 -3.67
CA PRO A 264 16.60 -16.45 -2.47
C PRO A 264 17.57 -15.88 -1.43
N THR A 265 17.26 -14.67 -0.95
CA THR A 265 18.02 -14.06 0.13
C THR A 265 17.38 -14.48 1.43
N SER A 266 18.12 -15.25 2.24
CA SER A 266 17.74 -15.46 3.62
C SER A 266 17.76 -14.11 4.31
N LEU A 267 16.59 -13.53 4.55
CA LEU A 267 16.44 -12.64 5.69
C LEU A 267 16.60 -13.52 6.93
N GLU A 268 17.83 -13.88 7.27
CA GLU A 268 18.11 -14.05 8.69
C GLU A 268 17.71 -12.71 9.30
N ARG A 269 16.56 -12.70 9.96
CA ARG A 269 16.32 -11.75 11.04
C ARG A 269 17.58 -11.87 11.87
N THR A 270 18.47 -10.91 11.76
CA THR A 270 19.47 -10.66 12.79
C THR A 270 18.70 -10.12 14.00
N GLU A 271 17.83 -10.94 14.57
CA GLU A 271 17.90 -11.15 16.01
C GLU A 271 19.28 -11.77 16.20
N THR A 272 20.15 -11.01 16.83
CA THR A 272 21.47 -11.45 17.25
C THR A 272 21.38 -12.82 17.93
N THR A 273 21.68 -13.89 17.21
CA THR A 273 22.05 -15.17 17.80
C THR A 273 23.51 -15.42 17.49
N ALA A 274 24.36 -15.10 18.45
CA ALA A 274 25.63 -15.79 18.55
C ALA A 274 25.34 -17.24 18.99
N THR A 275 26.07 -18.17 18.37
CA THR A 275 26.08 -19.63 18.58
C THR A 275 24.90 -20.35 17.93
N GLY A 276 25.06 -21.34 17.06
CA GLY A 276 26.16 -22.30 16.92
C GLY A 276 25.53 -23.70 17.00
N GLN A 277 25.21 -24.25 15.82
CA GLN A 277 24.88 -25.65 15.49
C GLN A 277 24.73 -26.65 16.66
N ASN A 278 23.53 -27.22 16.83
CA ASN A 278 23.30 -28.67 16.66
C ASN A 278 21.86 -29.08 17.03
N GLU A 279 21.49 -30.23 16.48
CA GLU A 279 20.22 -30.91 16.51
C GLU A 279 19.57 -31.09 17.90
N SER A 280 18.24 -31.25 17.84
CA SER A 280 17.42 -32.18 18.64
C SER A 280 16.75 -31.73 19.95
N TYR A 281 15.47 -32.14 20.01
CA TYR A 281 14.53 -32.24 21.13
C TYR A 281 13.73 -30.99 21.56
N ILE A 282 12.44 -31.06 21.21
CA ILE A 282 11.34 -30.35 21.88
C ILE A 282 11.33 -30.80 23.36
N SER A 283 11.50 -29.88 24.29
CA SER A 283 11.24 -30.11 25.73
C SER A 283 10.38 -28.98 26.30
N ASN A 284 9.21 -29.37 26.79
CA ASN A 284 8.16 -28.53 27.39
C ASN A 284 8.67 -27.64 28.55
N PRO A 285 8.14 -26.43 28.74
CA PRO A 285 8.58 -25.46 29.74
C PRO A 285 8.02 -25.72 31.17
N PHE A 286 7.70 -26.97 31.51
CA PHE A 286 7.06 -27.35 32.78
C PHE A 286 7.74 -28.54 33.49
N SER A 287 9.06 -28.66 33.41
CA SER A 287 9.80 -29.64 34.22
C SER A 287 10.57 -28.95 35.34
N ASP A 288 10.01 -29.05 36.54
CA ASP A 288 10.58 -28.63 37.81
C ASP A 288 11.50 -29.74 38.33
N GLN A 289 12.82 -29.56 38.26
CA GLN A 289 13.79 -30.41 38.96
C GLN A 289 14.96 -29.60 39.52
N ASN A 290 14.78 -29.27 40.79
CA ASN A 290 15.80 -28.95 41.78
C ASN A 290 16.92 -30.02 41.81
N THR A 291 18.20 -29.62 41.70
CA THR A 291 19.35 -30.13 42.50
C THR A 291 20.71 -29.73 41.89
N GLY A 292 21.66 -29.36 42.75
CA GLY A 292 23.05 -29.81 42.58
C GLY A 292 24.09 -28.80 42.11
N HIS A 293 24.57 -27.99 43.06
CA HIS A 293 25.85 -27.27 43.06
C HIS A 293 27.05 -28.14 42.59
N VAL A 294 27.83 -27.69 41.59
CA VAL A 294 29.29 -27.94 41.50
C VAL A 294 30.01 -26.74 40.87
N THR A 295 31.03 -26.29 41.58
CA THR A 295 32.04 -25.25 41.31
C THR A 295 33.13 -25.71 40.34
N SER A 296 33.58 -24.83 39.44
CA SER A 296 35.03 -24.58 39.20
C SER A 296 35.31 -23.48 38.15
N ASN A 297 35.85 -22.37 38.65
CA ASN A 297 37.05 -21.64 38.23
C ASN A 297 37.28 -21.09 36.79
N GLN A 298 37.49 -19.77 36.80
CA GLN A 298 38.53 -18.96 36.11
C GLN A 298 38.37 -18.63 34.61
N VAL A 299 38.65 -17.43 34.09
CA VAL A 299 38.91 -16.06 34.61
C VAL A 299 38.85 -15.11 33.38
N ASN A 300 38.42 -13.85 33.62
CA ASN A 300 38.74 -12.58 32.92
C ASN A 300 37.85 -11.98 31.82
N SER A 301 37.55 -10.68 32.07
CA SER A 301 37.28 -9.54 31.17
C SER A 301 35.80 -9.09 31.04
N GLY A 302 35.36 -8.14 31.88
CA GLY A 302 34.12 -7.39 31.63
C GLY A 302 33.38 -6.81 32.84
N ALA A 303 34.07 -6.23 33.82
CA ALA A 303 33.51 -5.78 35.09
C ALA A 303 32.67 -4.47 35.04
N SER A 304 31.89 -4.24 33.99
CA SER A 304 31.01 -3.05 33.91
C SER A 304 29.56 -3.35 33.50
N GLY A 305 29.29 -4.52 32.92
CA GLY A 305 27.92 -4.91 32.55
C GLY A 305 27.15 -5.61 33.69
N VAL A 306 27.84 -6.35 34.56
CA VAL A 306 27.19 -7.19 35.59
C VAL A 306 26.49 -6.35 36.66
N GLN A 307 27.07 -5.21 37.07
CA GLN A 307 26.47 -4.32 38.07
C GLN A 307 25.23 -3.58 37.54
N GLN A 308 25.20 -3.23 36.25
CA GLN A 308 24.03 -2.57 35.65
C GLN A 308 22.85 -3.53 35.47
N ILE A 309 23.12 -4.81 35.19
CA ILE A 309 22.07 -5.83 35.03
C ILE A 309 21.42 -6.15 36.39
N GLU A 310 22.20 -6.19 37.48
CA GLU A 310 21.68 -6.37 38.85
C GLU A 310 20.79 -5.18 39.29
N ASP A 311 21.20 -3.94 38.97
CA ASP A 311 20.41 -2.73 39.28
C ASP A 311 19.09 -2.65 38.47
N ASP A 312 19.11 -3.04 37.19
CA ASP A 312 17.92 -3.03 36.33
C ASP A 312 16.92 -4.13 36.72
N GLU A 313 17.38 -5.31 37.15
CA GLU A 313 16.50 -6.40 37.60
C GLU A 313 15.80 -6.05 38.93
N GLU A 314 16.51 -5.44 39.87
CA GLU A 314 15.90 -4.98 41.13
C GLU A 314 14.87 -3.87 40.89
N LEU A 315 15.15 -2.96 39.96
CA LEU A 315 14.23 -1.89 39.58
C LEU A 315 12.96 -2.46 38.92
N ALA A 316 13.13 -3.42 38.01
CA ALA A 316 12.01 -4.09 37.34
C ALA A 316 11.12 -4.84 38.34
N ARG A 317 11.71 -5.55 39.31
CA ARG A 317 10.98 -6.26 40.36
C ARG A 317 10.16 -5.30 41.23
N ARG A 318 10.72 -4.15 41.59
CA ARG A 318 10.03 -3.13 42.39
C ARG A 318 8.85 -2.49 41.63
N LEU A 319 9.02 -2.25 40.33
CA LEU A 319 7.94 -1.72 39.47
C LEU A 319 6.80 -2.72 39.33
N GLN A 320 7.11 -4.00 39.11
CA GLN A 320 6.14 -5.08 39.03
C GLN A 320 5.32 -5.21 40.32
N GLU A 321 6.00 -5.21 41.47
CA GLU A 321 5.36 -5.35 42.79
C GLU A 321 4.46 -4.15 43.13
N GLN A 322 4.85 -2.94 42.71
CA GLN A 322 4.04 -1.74 42.89
C GLN A 322 2.76 -1.75 42.02
N GLU A 323 2.86 -2.28 40.80
CA GLU A 323 1.74 -2.41 39.89
C GLU A 323 0.74 -3.48 40.38
N ASP A 324 1.26 -4.62 40.83
CA ASP A 324 0.47 -5.70 41.44
C ASP A 324 -0.23 -5.21 42.73
N MET A 325 0.46 -4.43 43.56
CA MET A 325 -0.15 -3.86 44.77
C MET A 325 -1.25 -2.85 44.43
N ARG A 326 -1.08 -2.02 43.39
CA ARG A 326 -2.13 -1.12 42.92
C ARG A 326 -3.32 -1.90 42.36
N ALA A 327 -3.08 -2.94 41.58
CA ALA A 327 -4.13 -3.79 41.01
C ALA A 327 -4.93 -4.49 42.12
N ALA A 328 -4.25 -5.03 43.14
CA ALA A 328 -4.89 -5.65 44.30
C ALA A 328 -5.76 -4.66 45.08
N ASN A 329 -5.26 -3.43 45.32
CA ASN A 329 -6.01 -2.40 46.04
C ASN A 329 -7.25 -1.93 45.25
N ASN A 330 -7.13 -1.85 43.92
CA ASN A 330 -8.26 -1.50 43.05
C ASN A 330 -9.33 -2.61 43.03
N MET A 331 -8.92 -3.88 43.03
CA MET A 331 -9.85 -5.01 43.19
C MET A 331 -10.55 -4.96 44.55
N GLN A 332 -9.83 -4.69 45.65
CA GLN A 332 -10.41 -4.65 46.99
C GLN A 332 -11.44 -3.52 47.16
N ASN A 333 -11.18 -2.35 46.55
CA ASN A 333 -12.16 -1.25 46.48
C ASN A 333 -13.41 -1.60 45.64
N GLY A 334 -13.25 -2.42 44.59
CA GLY A 334 -14.37 -2.94 43.80
C GLY A 334 -15.31 -3.83 44.62
N TYR A 335 -14.77 -4.67 45.51
CA TYR A 335 -15.57 -5.52 46.39
C TYR A 335 -16.22 -4.75 47.55
N ALA A 336 -15.56 -3.74 48.10
CA ALA A 336 -16.12 -2.92 49.20
C ALA A 336 -17.31 -2.04 48.77
N ASN A 337 -17.35 -1.61 47.51
CA ASN A 337 -18.46 -0.79 46.99
C ASN A 337 -19.70 -1.61 46.61
N ASN A 338 -19.53 -2.90 46.26
CA ASN A 338 -20.67 -3.76 45.90
C ASN A 338 -21.42 -4.31 47.13
N GLY A 339 -20.80 -4.32 48.31
CA GLY A 339 -21.42 -4.75 49.58
C GLY A 339 -22.33 -3.72 50.26
N ARG A 340 -22.31 -2.44 49.85
CA ARG A 340 -23.15 -1.38 50.45
C ARG A 340 -24.49 -1.14 49.77
N ASN A 341 -24.70 -1.66 48.55
CA ASN A 341 -25.92 -1.42 47.76
C ASN A 341 -27.03 -2.47 47.95
N HIS A 342 -26.86 -3.47 48.81
CA HIS A 342 -27.86 -4.52 49.04
C HIS A 342 -28.62 -4.45 50.37
N GLN A 343 -28.50 -3.36 51.14
CA GLN A 343 -29.16 -3.24 52.44
C GLN A 343 -30.11 -2.04 52.60
N ARG A 344 -30.61 -1.46 51.50
CA ARG A 344 -31.60 -0.37 51.53
C ARG A 344 -32.90 -0.59 50.76
N GLU A 345 -33.16 -1.79 50.24
CA GLU A 345 -34.46 -2.14 49.64
C GLU A 345 -35.27 -3.09 50.55
N ARG A 346 -35.55 -2.64 51.77
CA ARG A 346 -36.65 -3.20 52.56
C ARG A 346 -37.07 -2.17 53.59
N PHE A 347 -38.13 -1.42 53.32
CA PHE A 347 -39.21 -1.00 54.22
C PHE A 347 -39.96 0.22 53.65
N GLU A 348 -41.28 0.03 53.52
CA GLU A 348 -42.39 1.01 53.56
C GLU A 348 -42.74 1.93 52.36
N ARG A 349 -43.89 1.59 51.75
CA ARG A 349 -44.94 2.51 51.23
C ARG A 349 -45.67 3.17 52.42
N PRO A 350 -46.40 4.33 52.33
CA PRO A 350 -47.51 4.53 51.36
C PRO A 350 -47.97 5.99 50.99
N GLU A 351 -49.00 6.04 50.11
CA GLU A 351 -50.13 7.00 49.95
C GLU A 351 -50.03 8.42 49.28
N LYS A 352 -50.84 8.54 48.19
CA LYS A 352 -51.85 9.57 47.79
C LYS A 352 -51.55 11.02 47.32
N ASN A 353 -52.39 11.40 46.32
CA ASN A 353 -52.92 12.72 45.91
C ASN A 353 -51.97 13.67 45.13
N SER A 354 -52.35 14.51 44.15
CA SER A 354 -53.64 14.92 43.55
C SER A 354 -53.44 15.70 42.22
N LYS A 355 -54.40 15.56 41.29
CA LYS A 355 -55.02 16.53 40.35
C LYS A 355 -54.32 17.85 39.95
N LYS A 356 -54.33 18.15 38.63
CA LYS A 356 -54.92 19.34 37.91
C LYS A 356 -54.07 19.74 36.67
N ASN A 357 -54.65 19.66 35.47
CA ASN A 357 -55.11 20.78 34.60
C ASN A 357 -53.96 21.70 34.12
N LYS A 358 -53.81 22.15 32.86
CA LYS A 358 -54.79 22.58 31.86
C LYS A 358 -54.03 23.16 30.61
N PHE A 359 -54.71 23.18 29.45
CA PHE A 359 -54.60 24.13 28.32
C PHE A 359 -53.36 24.19 27.39
N LEU A 360 -53.54 23.56 26.22
CA LEU A 360 -53.47 24.01 24.80
C LEU A 360 -52.81 25.36 24.35
N PRO A 361 -52.46 25.45 23.04
CA PRO A 361 -51.42 26.31 22.47
C PRO A 361 -51.94 27.49 21.62
N PHE A 362 -51.08 28.47 21.34
CA PHE A 362 -51.24 29.47 20.26
C PHE A 362 -49.84 30.11 19.99
N ASN A 363 -49.20 30.00 18.83
CA ASN A 363 -49.46 30.47 17.45
C ASN A 363 -48.94 31.89 17.14
N GLY A 364 -48.31 32.02 15.97
CA GLY A 364 -47.91 33.26 15.28
C GLY A 364 -46.43 33.64 15.43
N SER A 365 -45.67 34.03 14.41
CA SER A 365 -45.90 34.27 12.98
C SER A 365 -44.60 34.81 12.38
N ASN A 366 -44.15 34.33 11.21
CA ASN A 366 -43.72 35.25 10.16
C ASN A 366 -43.68 34.59 8.78
N LYS A 367 -44.18 35.34 7.79
CA LYS A 367 -44.48 34.94 6.42
C LYS A 367 -43.33 35.21 5.44
N GLU A 368 -43.42 34.45 4.35
CA GLU A 368 -42.74 34.45 3.05
C GLU A 368 -42.59 35.81 2.33
N LYS A 369 -41.67 35.82 1.34
CA LYS A 369 -41.87 36.27 -0.06
C LYS A 369 -40.70 35.75 -0.92
N LYS A 370 -40.90 34.72 -1.76
CA LYS A 370 -41.35 34.68 -3.18
C LYS A 370 -40.26 34.88 -4.25
N ARG A 371 -40.16 33.84 -5.09
CA ARG A 371 -39.48 33.73 -6.39
C ARG A 371 -40.16 34.59 -7.46
N ASP A 372 -39.37 35.02 -8.45
CA ASP A 372 -39.77 35.05 -9.87
C ASP A 372 -38.52 34.98 -10.77
N LYS A 373 -38.49 34.03 -11.72
CA LYS A 373 -37.57 34.00 -12.87
C LYS A 373 -38.39 33.71 -14.13
N LEU A 374 -38.45 34.69 -15.02
CA LEU A 374 -38.97 34.57 -16.38
C LEU A 374 -37.80 34.58 -17.37
N LYS A 375 -37.91 33.68 -18.35
CA LYS A 375 -36.98 33.40 -19.45
C LYS A 375 -36.70 34.64 -20.33
N LYS A 376 -35.52 34.69 -20.95
CA LYS A 376 -35.32 35.16 -22.34
C LYS A 376 -33.95 34.75 -22.88
N ASN A 377 -33.96 34.25 -24.11
CA ASN A 377 -32.83 33.88 -24.96
C ASN A 377 -31.92 35.07 -25.27
N CYS A 378 -30.62 34.82 -25.52
CA CYS A 378 -29.87 35.54 -26.54
C CYS A 378 -28.66 34.73 -27.03
N VAL A 379 -28.64 34.49 -28.34
CA VAL A 379 -27.46 34.22 -29.19
C VAL A 379 -26.75 35.55 -29.42
N ILE A 380 -25.42 35.55 -29.62
CA ILE A 380 -24.72 36.36 -30.64
C ILE A 380 -23.23 35.96 -30.71
N MET A 381 -22.84 35.68 -31.96
CA MET A 381 -21.55 35.76 -32.68
C MET A 381 -20.28 35.19 -32.06
#